data_AF-A0A4Y2LMG8-F1
#
_entry.id   AF-A0A4Y2LMG8-F1
#
_cell.length_a   1.000
_cell.length_b   1.000
_cell.length_c   1.000
_cell.angle_alpha   90.00
_cell.angle_beta   90.00
_cell.angle_gamma   90.00
#
_symmetry.space_group_name_H-M   'P 1'
#
loop_
_entity.id
_entity.type
_entity.pdbx_description
1 polymer ?
#
loop_
_entity_poly.entity_id
_entity_poly.type
_entity_poly.pdbx_seq_one_letter_code
_entity_poly.pdbx_strand_id
1 'polypeptide(L)'
;MFNSFPGVARRNSKQLITYYKNLKRKGNKSQADRRYQIFKTGGGPKADTSSNPVEDRLLAMGALKIPLVNSYDSDAAYHKMTSDTTHCATNCDEDY
;
A
#
# COMPACT_ATOMS: atom_id res chain seq x y z
N MET A 1 -24.63 10.66 -24.93
CA MET A 1 -24.37 9.27 -25.35
C MET A 1 -22.86 9.06 -25.34
N PHE A 2 -22.28 8.00 -24.75
CA PHE A 2 -20.80 7.88 -24.66
C PHE A 2 -20.10 7.96 -26.04
N ASN A 3 -20.73 7.39 -27.07
CA ASN A 3 -20.22 7.38 -28.44
C ASN A 3 -20.48 8.68 -29.23
N SER A 4 -21.14 9.69 -28.64
CA SER A 4 -21.36 11.00 -29.28
C SER A 4 -20.32 12.05 -28.91
N PHE A 5 -19.35 11.71 -28.05
CA PHE A 5 -18.30 12.63 -27.65
C PHE A 5 -17.16 12.63 -28.69
N PRO A 6 -16.73 13.81 -29.20
CA PRO A 6 -15.65 13.90 -30.16
C PRO A 6 -14.33 13.38 -29.55
N GLY A 7 -13.53 12.67 -30.35
CA GLY A 7 -12.26 12.09 -29.90
C GLY A 7 -12.36 10.83 -29.06
N VAL A 8 -13.56 10.31 -28.79
CA VAL A 8 -13.76 9.07 -28.02
C VAL A 8 -13.93 7.87 -28.94
N ALA A 9 -13.09 6.85 -28.77
CA ALA A 9 -13.24 5.59 -29.49
C ALA A 9 -14.58 4.92 -29.13
N ARG A 10 -15.32 4.49 -30.16
CA ARG A 10 -16.64 3.88 -29.99
C ARG A 10 -16.56 2.61 -29.15
N ARG A 11 -17.44 2.49 -28.15
CA ARG A 11 -17.58 1.30 -27.31
C ARG A 11 -18.99 0.73 -27.40
N ASN A 12 -19.09 -0.60 -27.38
CA ASN A 12 -20.37 -1.29 -27.27
C ASN A 12 -20.86 -1.31 -25.81
N SER A 13 -22.14 -1.64 -25.61
CA SER A 13 -22.78 -1.67 -24.28
C SER A 13 -22.08 -2.64 -23.32
N LYS A 14 -21.69 -3.82 -23.80
CA LYS A 14 -20.97 -4.84 -23.01
C LYS A 14 -19.63 -4.32 -22.48
N GLN A 15 -18.86 -3.63 -23.32
CA GLN A 15 -17.58 -3.01 -22.96
C GLN A 15 -17.76 -1.93 -21.90
N LEU A 16 -18.81 -1.11 -22.01
CA LEU A 16 -19.11 -0.07 -21.02
C LEU A 16 -19.46 -0.66 -19.66
N ILE A 17 -20.29 -1.71 -19.64
CA ILE A 17 -20.65 -2.43 -18.40
C ILE A 17 -19.41 -3.07 -17.77
N THR A 18 -18.57 -3.74 -18.57
CA THR A 18 -17.32 -4.35 -18.09
C THR A 18 -16.36 -3.30 -17.55
N TYR A 19 -16.20 -2.18 -18.25
CA TYR A 19 -15.37 -1.07 -17.80
C TYR A 19 -15.82 -0.55 -16.43
N TYR A 20 -17.13 -0.34 -16.26
CA TYR A 20 -17.69 0.09 -14.98
C TYR A 20 -17.44 -0.91 -13.85
N LYS A 21 -17.66 -2.21 -14.11
CA LYS A 21 -17.38 -3.27 -13.12
C LYS A 21 -15.90 -3.30 -12.73
N ASN A 22 -15.00 -3.17 -13.70
CA ASN A 22 -13.55 -3.13 -13.45
C ASN A 22 -13.16 -1.89 -12.64
N LEU A 23 -13.75 -0.73 -12.92
CA LEU A 23 -13.51 0.49 -12.17
C LEU A 23 -13.91 0.33 -10.70
N LYS A 24 -15.09 -0.26 -10.43
CA LYS A 24 -15.53 -0.59 -9.06
C LYS A 24 -14.56 -1.52 -8.35
N ARG A 25 -14.13 -2.60 -9.00
CA ARG A 25 -13.15 -3.55 -8.41
C ARG A 25 -11.83 -2.86 -8.08
N LYS A 26 -11.33 -1.99 -8.97
CA LYS A 26 -10.11 -1.21 -8.74
C LYS A 26 -10.26 -0.28 -7.52
N GLY A 27 -11.41 0.39 -7.39
CA GLY A 27 -11.71 1.22 -6.23
C GLY A 27 -11.71 0.43 -4.92
N ASN A 28 -12.40 -0.72 -4.89
CA ASN A 28 -12.45 -1.59 -3.72
C ASN A 28 -11.05 -2.11 -3.33
N LYS A 29 -10.25 -2.54 -4.32
CA LYS A 29 -8.86 -2.97 -4.08
C LYS A 29 -8.03 -1.84 -3.47
N SER A 30 -8.07 -0.65 -4.06
CA SER A 30 -7.32 0.51 -3.54
C SER A 30 -7.73 0.89 -2.11
N GLN A 31 -9.02 0.78 -1.78
CA GLN A 31 -9.50 1.02 -0.42
C GLN A 31 -9.01 -0.04 0.56
N ALA A 32 -9.02 -1.31 0.16
CA ALA A 32 -8.48 -2.40 0.97
C ALA A 32 -6.97 -2.23 1.19
N ASP A 33 -6.20 -1.91 0.14
CA ASP A 33 -4.77 -1.62 0.23
C ASP A 33 -4.52 -0.45 1.20
N ARG A 34 -5.33 0.62 1.15
CA ARG A 34 -5.22 1.74 2.09
C ARG A 34 -5.43 1.29 3.54
N ARG A 35 -6.47 0.47 3.81
CA ARG A 35 -6.74 -0.05 5.16
C ARG A 35 -5.60 -0.93 5.66
N TYR A 36 -5.07 -1.77 4.77
CA TYR A 36 -3.93 -2.63 5.09
C TYR A 36 -2.67 -1.81 5.44
N GLN A 37 -2.38 -0.74 4.70
CA GLN A 37 -1.25 0.13 5.03
C GLN A 37 -1.44 0.87 6.37
N ILE A 38 -2.65 1.33 6.66
CA ILE A 38 -2.98 1.95 7.96
C ILE A 38 -2.88 0.92 9.11
N PHE A 39 -3.24 -0.33 8.86
CA PHE A 39 -3.11 -1.38 9.86
C PHE A 39 -1.64 -1.65 10.22
N LYS A 40 -0.73 -1.66 9.23
CA LYS A 40 0.72 -1.82 9.48
C LYS A 40 1.30 -0.75 10.39
N THR A 41 0.76 0.45 10.34
CA THR A 41 1.20 1.60 11.15
C THR A 41 0.45 1.70 12.48
N GLY A 42 -0.33 0.68 12.87
CA GLY A 42 -1.11 0.70 14.12
C GLY A 42 -2.25 1.72 14.12
N GLY A 43 -2.74 2.15 12.95
CA GLY A 43 -3.75 3.21 12.81
C GLY A 43 -3.18 4.58 12.42
N GLY A 44 -1.86 4.71 12.34
CA GLY A 44 -1.20 5.94 11.89
C GLY A 44 -1.41 6.23 10.39
N PRO A 45 -1.11 7.46 9.94
CA PRO A 45 -1.08 7.79 8.51
C PRO A 45 -0.24 6.78 7.73
N LYS A 46 -0.65 6.48 6.49
CA LYS A 46 0.23 5.71 5.58
C LYS A 46 1.57 6.47 5.47
N ALA A 47 2.69 5.75 5.50
CA ALA A 47 3.97 6.38 5.19
C ALA A 47 3.90 6.91 3.75
N ASP A 48 4.13 8.21 3.58
CA ASP A 48 4.22 8.79 2.25
C ASP A 48 5.50 8.27 1.60
N THR A 49 5.33 7.39 0.62
CA THR A 49 6.41 6.75 -0.14
C THR A 49 6.92 7.64 -1.27
N SER A 50 6.34 8.82 -1.47
CA SER A 50 6.91 9.82 -2.35
C SER A 50 8.15 10.39 -1.69
N SER A 51 9.35 9.99 -2.13
CA SER A 51 10.55 10.77 -1.83
C SER A 51 10.28 12.17 -2.38
N ASN A 52 10.22 13.14 -1.46
CA ASN A 52 10.05 14.53 -1.85
C ASN A 52 11.42 15.02 -2.30
N PRO A 53 11.61 15.43 -3.57
CA PRO A 53 12.92 15.85 -4.07
C PRO A 53 13.48 17.05 -3.29
N VAL A 54 12.62 17.83 -2.61
CA VAL A 54 13.04 18.90 -1.71
C VAL A 54 13.66 18.34 -0.43
N GLU A 55 13.07 17.30 0.15
CA GLU A 55 13.59 16.67 1.37
C GLU A 55 14.92 15.98 1.13
N ASP A 56 15.07 15.28 0.00
CA ASP A 56 16.33 14.65 -0.40
C ASP A 56 17.45 15.71 -0.55
N ARG A 57 17.12 16.88 -1.11
CA ARG A 57 18.06 18.00 -1.25
C ARG A 57 18.42 18.61 0.10
N LEU A 58 17.46 18.75 1.01
CA LEU A 58 17.69 19.28 2.36
C LEU A 58 18.52 18.32 3.22
N LEU A 59 18.35 17.00 3.05
CA LEU A 59 19.19 15.97 3.65
C LEU A 59 20.64 16.06 3.13
N ALA A 60 20.81 16.19 1.81
CA ALA A 60 22.13 16.31 1.18
C ALA A 60 22.86 17.61 1.58
N MET A 61 22.11 18.69 1.83
CA MET A 61 22.65 19.95 2.34
C MET A 61 22.91 19.93 3.86
N GLY A 62 22.55 18.86 4.57
CA GLY A 62 22.67 18.75 6.02
C GLY A 62 21.70 19.63 6.80
N ALA A 63 20.71 20.24 6.14
CA ALA A 63 19.68 21.07 6.78
C ALA A 63 18.64 20.21 7.51
N LEU A 64 18.39 18.99 7.03
CA LEU A 64 17.63 17.96 7.72
C LEU A 64 18.58 16.86 8.18
N LYS A 65 18.47 16.44 9.43
CA LYS A 65 19.27 15.34 10.01
C LYS A 65 18.35 14.15 10.23
N ILE A 66 18.71 13.00 9.66
CA ILE A 66 18.04 11.74 9.99
C ILE A 66 18.30 11.47 11.49
N PRO A 67 17.26 11.28 12.31
CA PRO A 67 17.46 10.99 13.73
C PRO A 67 18.27 9.71 13.89
N LEU A 68 19.21 9.71 14.86
CA LEU A 68 19.92 8.49 15.22
C LEU A 68 18.91 7.46 15.75
N VAL A 69 19.01 6.23 15.26
CA VAL A 69 18.18 5.12 15.74
C VAL A 69 18.45 4.92 17.23
N ASN A 70 17.40 5.02 18.05
CA ASN A 70 17.47 4.72 19.47
C ASN A 70 17.49 3.20 19.68
N SER A 71 18.55 2.67 20.28
CA SER A 71 18.70 1.24 20.57
C SER A 71 17.66 0.69 21.57
N TYR A 72 17.01 1.55 22.35
CA TYR A 72 16.04 1.16 23.38
C TYR A 72 14.58 1.26 22.94
N ASP A 73 14.31 1.97 21.84
CA ASP A 73 12.95 2.24 21.33
C ASP A 73 12.78 1.80 19.86
N SER A 74 13.82 1.19 19.28
CA SER A 74 13.75 0.68 17.91
C SER A 74 13.27 -0.77 17.90
N ASP A 75 12.05 -0.98 17.43
CA ASP A 75 11.49 -2.29 17.10
C ASP A 75 12.11 -2.94 15.84
N ALA A 76 13.15 -2.32 15.26
CA ALA A 76 13.80 -2.80 14.05
C ALA A 76 14.37 -4.23 14.20
N ALA A 77 14.78 -4.63 15.40
CA ALA A 77 15.21 -6.00 15.68
C ALA A 77 14.03 -7.00 15.68
N TYR A 78 12.85 -6.57 16.13
CA TYR A 78 11.65 -7.40 16.21
C TYR A 78 11.11 -7.74 14.81
N HIS A 79 11.09 -6.78 13.88
CA HIS A 79 10.65 -7.00 12.49
C HIS A 79 11.59 -7.92 11.68
N LYS A 80 12.85 -8.07 12.10
CA LYS A 80 13.79 -9.01 11.44
C LYS A 80 13.49 -10.47 11.78
N MET A 81 13.02 -10.78 12.99
CA MET A 81 12.69 -12.16 13.36
C MET A 81 11.40 -12.68 12.70
N THR A 82 10.44 -11.79 12.41
CA THR A 82 9.15 -12.18 11.85
C THR A 82 9.16 -12.37 10.33
N SER A 83 10.17 -11.86 9.63
CA SER A 83 10.31 -12.03 8.16
C SER A 83 10.97 -13.36 7.77
N ASP A 84 11.81 -13.93 8.65
CA ASP A 84 12.44 -15.25 8.44
C ASP A 84 11.60 -16.42 9.02
N THR A 85 10.50 -16.11 9.71
CA THR A 85 9.56 -17.16 10.18
C THR A 85 8.73 -17.64 9.00
N THR A 86 9.32 -18.58 8.27
CA THR A 86 8.60 -19.50 7.39
C THR A 86 7.37 -19.99 8.14
N HIS A 87 6.19 -19.65 7.62
CA HIS A 87 4.90 -20.11 8.12
C HIS A 87 4.89 -21.65 8.09
N CYS A 88 5.29 -22.31 9.17
CA CYS A 88 5.06 -23.73 9.33
C CYS A 88 3.55 -23.92 9.47
N ALA A 89 3.01 -24.74 8.58
CA ALA A 89 1.60 -24.92 8.33
C ALA A 89 0.81 -25.30 9.60
N THR A 90 -0.37 -24.70 9.72
CA THR A 90 -1.49 -25.20 10.52
C THR A 90 -1.82 -26.63 10.10
N ASN A 91 -1.46 -27.61 10.92
CA ASN A 91 -2.18 -28.87 11.01
C ASN A 91 -2.81 -28.92 12.39
N CYS A 92 -4.06 -28.45 12.46
CA CYS A 92 -4.96 -28.73 13.55
C CYS A 92 -5.57 -30.10 13.28
N ASP A 93 -5.17 -31.13 14.01
CA ASP A 93 -5.96 -32.34 14.18
C ASP A 93 -6.14 -32.53 15.69
N GLU A 94 -7.31 -32.15 16.18
CA GLU A 94 -7.82 -32.60 17.48
C GLU A 94 -8.49 -33.95 17.26
N ASP A 95 -7.91 -35.02 17.81
CA ASP A 95 -8.60 -36.28 18.06
C ASP A 95 -8.04 -36.88 19.36
N TYR A 96 -8.80 -36.78 20.45
CA TYR A 96 -8.80 -37.73 21.57
C TYR A 96 -10.08 -37.61 22.40
#